data_AF-A0A6P1YDY8-F1
#
_entry.id   AF-A0A6P1YDY8-F1
#
_cell.length_a   1.000
_cell.length_b   1.000
_cell.length_c   1.000
_cell.angle_alpha   90.00
_cell.angle_beta   90.00
_cell.angle_gamma   90.00
#
_symmetry.space_group_name_H-M   'P 1'
#
loop_
_entity.id
_entity.type
_entity.pdbx_description
1 polymer ?
#
loop_
_entity_poly.entity_id
_entity_poly.type
_entity_poly.pdbx_seq_one_letter_code
_entity_poly.pdbx_strand_id
1 'polypeptide(L)'
;MTNKLVKVELGCGKTKTPGFIGIDRFPFDGVDIVADLNEGIPLEDDSVDLIYASHSLEHLNDLVFIMKEIYRVCKHKAIVCIVAPYYNTYLNVSNPYHKQVFNEHTFRFFTNSDFSVINEEEYYFPNSNFWGLGNSDNSKLEMDFRCINMEFFYFPEYELLDEDEKRRLRQTKANVCDQIMYHLLVVKKPISDEEVIKISNSPLFEPDYITRRKIRTTIRKLERDKKLLEEALNKRTNECNKLYDEKVKLEKELVAITSEKEKIKQAKYKMHEELEKLKNEKEKLKEERIQLKVFLSAEKDIRRNLEREKVELQQELVKKERKNDILREQNMKLERELQMIKNEKKWLEEEKIRLEKELEIIKYEKEVYYNEKTRFLQKLEENKKIIDNLMIENERSRLQLNNILYTLKRWGRHFRNITNTRGYIILQKLKRILEYNDIIKDIADKEFITSVILKSKLDLSTYKMKFSDFIPNDRYFEYEVFIDEKAEVLKFYILNFVQSRLFVEIVNNDRIVYQNILQLDNDGVVSINVQNISGDSFIRFKTLNEEDIICVLEWYKRKSLLKFFKEDIKLVYY
;
A
#
# COMPACT_ATOMS: atom_id res chain seq x y z
N MET A 1 -77.07 60.18 55.11
CA MET A 1 -77.64 58.96 54.48
C MET A 1 -76.60 58.41 53.51
N THR A 2 -76.39 57.10 53.45
CA THR A 2 -75.58 56.50 52.37
C THR A 2 -76.36 56.63 51.06
N ASN A 3 -75.85 57.42 50.12
CA ASN A 3 -76.56 57.68 48.87
C ASN A 3 -76.60 56.38 48.04
N LYS A 4 -77.77 55.74 47.92
CA LYS A 4 -77.91 54.44 47.27
C LYS A 4 -77.84 54.64 45.76
N LEU A 5 -76.85 54.01 45.11
CA LEU A 5 -76.70 54.04 43.66
C LEU A 5 -77.98 53.54 42.96
N VAL A 6 -78.53 54.38 42.09
CA VAL A 6 -79.67 54.10 41.22
C VAL A 6 -79.12 53.48 39.93
N LYS A 7 -79.52 52.24 39.68
CA LYS A 7 -79.13 51.46 38.51
C LYS A 7 -80.37 51.15 37.67
N VAL A 8 -80.33 51.37 36.36
CA VAL A 8 -81.47 51.21 35.46
C VAL A 8 -81.09 50.36 34.26
N GLU A 9 -81.95 49.42 33.86
CA GLU A 9 -81.75 48.52 32.73
C GLU A 9 -82.83 48.77 31.67
N LEU A 10 -82.41 49.10 30.45
CA LEU A 10 -83.28 49.51 29.34
C LEU A 10 -83.47 48.36 28.34
N GLY A 11 -84.69 47.86 28.25
CA GLY A 11 -85.02 46.63 27.51
C GLY A 11 -84.64 45.37 28.28
N CYS A 12 -84.96 45.33 29.58
CA CYS A 12 -84.58 44.23 30.49
C CYS A 12 -85.25 42.87 30.15
N GLY A 13 -86.26 42.85 29.28
CA GLY A 13 -86.88 41.63 28.78
C GLY A 13 -87.45 40.75 29.88
N LYS A 14 -87.18 39.45 29.80
CA LYS A 14 -87.67 38.42 30.75
C LYS A 14 -86.68 38.11 31.89
N THR A 15 -85.53 38.77 31.93
CA THR A 15 -84.40 38.36 32.78
C THR A 15 -83.63 39.58 33.27
N LYS A 16 -84.33 40.46 33.99
CA LYS A 16 -83.75 41.67 34.58
C LYS A 16 -82.50 41.38 35.40
N THR A 17 -81.45 42.18 35.20
CA THR A 17 -80.18 42.10 35.91
C THR A 17 -80.36 42.37 37.42
N PRO A 18 -79.87 41.51 38.32
CA PRO A 18 -80.04 41.68 39.76
C PRO A 18 -79.55 43.03 40.29
N GLY A 19 -80.43 43.76 40.98
CA GLY A 19 -80.13 45.06 41.59
C GLY A 19 -80.29 46.27 40.66
N PHE A 20 -80.81 46.09 39.45
CA PHE A 20 -81.25 47.16 38.55
C PHE A 20 -82.77 47.36 38.65
N ILE A 21 -83.23 48.58 38.28
CA ILE A 21 -84.62 48.89 37.96
C ILE A 21 -84.81 48.59 36.47
N GLY A 22 -85.63 47.60 36.15
CA GLY A 22 -85.84 47.13 34.77
C GLY A 22 -86.99 47.86 34.10
N ILE A 23 -86.70 48.45 32.93
CA ILE A 23 -87.68 49.08 32.05
C ILE A 23 -87.81 48.23 30.77
N ASP A 24 -89.03 47.93 30.37
CA ASP A 24 -89.34 47.29 29.07
C ASP A 24 -90.72 47.75 28.58
N ARG A 25 -90.98 47.69 27.28
CA ARG A 25 -92.32 47.99 26.72
C ARG A 25 -93.31 46.85 26.92
N PHE A 26 -92.82 45.64 27.20
CA PHE A 26 -93.63 44.46 27.43
C PHE A 26 -93.74 44.15 28.94
N PRO A 27 -94.92 43.80 29.46
CA PRO A 27 -95.11 43.42 30.86
C PRO A 27 -94.63 41.98 31.11
N PHE A 28 -93.33 41.75 31.02
CA PHE A 28 -92.72 40.48 31.42
C PHE A 28 -92.56 40.38 32.93
N ASP A 29 -92.48 39.15 33.44
CA ASP A 29 -92.18 38.91 34.86
C ASP A 29 -90.78 39.46 35.20
N GLY A 30 -90.68 40.14 36.33
CA GLY A 30 -89.48 40.85 36.76
C GLY A 30 -89.28 42.27 36.23
N VAL A 31 -90.07 42.79 35.29
CA VAL A 31 -90.03 44.21 34.85
C VAL A 31 -90.57 45.11 35.97
N ASP A 32 -89.88 46.21 36.28
CA ASP A 32 -90.34 47.16 37.33
C ASP A 32 -91.19 48.31 36.75
N ILE A 33 -90.89 48.75 35.54
CA ILE A 33 -91.59 49.85 34.86
C ILE A 33 -91.91 49.43 33.41
N VAL A 34 -93.19 49.41 33.06
CA VAL A 34 -93.63 49.10 31.70
C VAL A 34 -93.78 50.40 30.90
N ALA A 35 -92.90 50.65 29.94
CA ALA A 35 -92.87 51.86 29.12
C ALA A 35 -92.16 51.63 27.77
N ASP A 36 -92.64 52.27 26.70
CA ASP A 36 -91.95 52.24 25.41
C ASP A 36 -90.89 53.35 25.35
N LEU A 37 -89.62 52.96 25.21
CA LEU A 37 -88.47 53.85 25.13
C LEU A 37 -88.46 54.76 23.90
N ASN A 38 -89.33 54.52 22.91
CA ASN A 38 -89.56 55.45 21.80
C ASN A 38 -90.34 56.72 22.23
N GLU A 39 -91.04 56.67 23.37
CA GLU A 39 -91.79 57.80 23.95
C GLU A 39 -91.03 58.49 25.10
N GLY A 40 -89.89 57.93 25.53
CA GLY A 40 -88.99 58.49 26.54
C GLY A 40 -88.66 57.54 27.70
N ILE A 41 -87.85 58.01 28.65
CA ILE A 41 -87.53 57.29 29.89
C ILE A 41 -88.33 57.88 31.05
N PRO A 42 -89.25 57.12 31.69
CA PRO A 42 -90.15 57.62 32.75
C PRO A 42 -89.43 57.73 34.12
N LEU A 43 -88.35 58.51 34.17
CA LEU A 43 -87.54 58.81 35.36
C LEU A 43 -87.19 60.30 35.39
N GLU A 44 -86.95 60.81 36.60
CA GLU A 44 -86.54 62.20 36.86
C GLU A 44 -85.15 62.51 36.29
N ASP A 45 -84.92 63.78 35.98
CA ASP A 45 -83.62 64.32 35.55
C ASP A 45 -82.54 64.13 36.62
N ASP A 46 -81.30 63.86 36.22
CA ASP A 46 -80.14 63.65 37.12
C ASP A 46 -80.41 62.64 38.28
N SER A 47 -81.23 61.62 38.04
CA SER A 47 -81.61 60.61 39.05
C SER A 47 -80.77 59.34 39.01
N VAL A 48 -80.23 58.95 37.85
CA VAL A 48 -79.58 57.64 37.61
C VAL A 48 -78.04 57.72 37.71
N ASP A 49 -77.41 56.76 38.40
CA ASP A 49 -75.94 56.66 38.52
C ASP A 49 -75.32 55.67 37.51
N LEU A 50 -76.08 54.66 37.09
CA LEU A 50 -75.67 53.65 36.10
C LEU A 50 -76.84 53.24 35.21
N ILE A 51 -76.70 53.38 33.90
CA ILE A 51 -77.59 52.75 32.91
C ILE A 51 -76.90 51.52 32.31
N TYR A 52 -77.69 50.49 32.05
CA TYR A 52 -77.33 49.33 31.26
C TYR A 52 -78.36 49.11 30.16
N ALA A 53 -77.91 48.82 28.94
CA ALA A 53 -78.75 48.41 27.82
C ALA A 53 -78.05 47.25 27.07
N SER A 54 -78.79 46.24 26.65
CA SER A 54 -78.22 45.03 26.07
C SER A 54 -79.17 44.39 25.06
N HIS A 55 -78.79 44.46 23.78
CA HIS A 55 -79.59 43.96 22.66
C HIS A 55 -81.03 44.53 22.70
N SER A 56 -81.11 45.86 22.71
CA SER A 56 -82.36 46.61 22.93
C SER A 56 -82.42 47.95 22.21
N LEU A 57 -81.32 48.74 22.20
CA LEU A 57 -81.28 50.07 21.56
C LEU A 57 -81.36 49.99 20.02
N GLU A 58 -80.92 48.89 19.42
CA GLU A 58 -81.02 48.64 17.98
C GLU A 58 -82.47 48.54 17.47
N HIS A 59 -83.44 48.28 18.36
CA HIS A 59 -84.85 48.17 18.01
C HIS A 59 -85.63 49.50 18.04
N LEU A 60 -84.98 50.59 18.46
CA LEU A 60 -85.61 51.91 18.65
C LEU A 60 -85.60 52.75 17.36
N ASN A 61 -86.58 53.64 17.21
CA ASN A 61 -86.80 54.41 15.98
C ASN A 61 -85.73 55.49 15.75
N ASP A 62 -85.26 56.12 16.82
CA ASP A 62 -84.31 57.24 16.79
C ASP A 62 -83.26 57.06 17.91
N LEU A 63 -82.00 56.88 17.51
CA LEU A 63 -80.87 56.74 18.44
C LEU A 63 -80.52 58.09 19.12
N VAL A 64 -80.70 59.22 18.44
CA VAL A 64 -80.40 60.54 18.99
C VAL A 64 -81.40 60.89 20.09
N PHE A 65 -82.69 60.60 19.88
CA PHE A 65 -83.73 60.77 20.90
C PHE A 65 -83.44 59.96 22.17
N ILE A 66 -83.24 58.63 22.07
CA ILE A 66 -83.00 57.82 23.27
C ILE A 66 -81.69 58.18 23.97
N MET A 67 -80.64 58.59 23.24
CA MET A 67 -79.40 59.06 23.85
C MET A 67 -79.57 60.40 24.57
N LYS A 68 -80.44 61.31 24.10
CA LYS A 68 -80.84 62.51 24.86
C LYS A 68 -81.59 62.15 26.14
N GLU A 69 -82.50 61.17 26.09
CA GLU A 69 -83.24 60.71 27.28
C GLU A 69 -82.33 60.01 28.31
N ILE A 70 -81.42 59.15 27.84
CA ILE A 70 -80.34 58.56 28.66
C ILE A 70 -79.52 59.67 29.32
N TYR A 71 -79.15 60.72 28.57
CA TYR A 71 -78.40 61.87 29.09
C TYR A 71 -79.21 62.66 30.13
N ARG A 72 -80.51 62.89 29.89
CA ARG A 72 -81.41 63.62 30.79
C ARG A 72 -81.47 62.96 32.16
N VAL A 73 -81.81 61.67 32.23
CA VAL A 73 -82.00 60.94 33.49
C VAL A 73 -80.68 60.60 34.19
N CYS A 74 -79.56 60.50 33.46
CA CYS A 74 -78.25 60.26 34.04
C CYS A 74 -77.72 61.47 34.83
N LYS A 75 -77.08 61.21 35.96
CA LYS A 75 -76.26 62.18 36.67
C LYS A 75 -75.01 62.57 35.89
N HIS A 76 -74.44 63.74 36.18
CA HIS A 76 -73.03 63.98 35.86
C HIS A 76 -72.14 62.88 36.47
N LYS A 77 -71.24 62.33 35.66
CA LYS A 77 -70.36 61.18 35.97
C LYS A 77 -71.08 59.85 36.20
N ALA A 78 -72.36 59.74 35.80
CA ALA A 78 -72.99 58.44 35.59
C ALA A 78 -72.31 57.66 34.47
N ILE A 79 -72.41 56.33 34.53
CA ILE A 79 -71.89 55.41 33.52
C ILE A 79 -73.05 54.83 32.73
N VAL A 80 -72.88 54.65 31.42
CA VAL A 80 -73.82 53.95 30.54
C VAL A 80 -73.09 52.76 29.91
N CYS A 81 -73.47 51.55 30.29
CA CYS A 81 -73.00 50.30 29.69
C CYS A 81 -73.96 49.91 28.56
N ILE A 82 -73.47 49.78 27.33
CA ILE A 82 -74.28 49.39 26.17
C ILE A 82 -73.63 48.15 25.55
N VAL A 83 -74.38 47.06 25.43
CA VAL A 83 -74.01 45.91 24.58
C VAL A 83 -74.98 45.86 23.41
N ALA A 84 -74.46 45.79 22.19
CA ALA A 84 -75.27 45.76 20.98
C ALA A 84 -74.72 44.77 19.93
N PRO A 85 -75.56 44.25 19.02
CA PRO A 85 -75.10 43.50 17.86
C PRO A 85 -74.14 44.35 17.02
N TYR A 86 -72.98 43.80 16.65
CA TYR A 86 -72.01 44.54 15.84
C TYR A 86 -72.53 44.69 14.41
N TYR A 87 -72.35 45.87 13.79
CA TYR A 87 -73.00 46.17 12.51
C TYR A 87 -72.60 45.22 11.36
N ASN A 88 -71.33 44.77 11.31
CA ASN A 88 -70.79 44.05 10.16
C ASN A 88 -71.08 42.54 10.22
N THR A 89 -72.34 42.15 10.40
CA THR A 89 -72.78 40.75 10.24
C THR A 89 -73.98 40.66 9.31
N TYR A 90 -74.03 39.63 8.46
CA TYR A 90 -75.13 39.45 7.53
C TYR A 90 -76.45 39.16 8.25
N LEU A 91 -76.42 38.57 9.45
CA LEU A 91 -77.60 38.36 10.28
C LEU A 91 -78.15 39.70 10.80
N ASN A 92 -77.29 40.56 11.34
CA ASN A 92 -77.73 41.83 11.93
C ASN A 92 -78.23 42.81 10.87
N VAL A 93 -77.58 42.86 9.69
CA VAL A 93 -77.99 43.70 8.54
C VAL A 93 -79.27 43.17 7.88
N SER A 94 -79.54 41.86 7.94
CA SER A 94 -80.77 41.27 7.38
C SER A 94 -81.96 41.28 8.33
N ASN A 95 -81.80 41.74 9.58
CA ASN A 95 -82.90 41.74 10.55
C ASN A 95 -83.78 43.00 10.38
N PRO A 96 -85.04 42.89 9.90
CA PRO A 96 -85.92 44.04 9.70
C PRO A 96 -86.34 44.73 11.01
N TYR A 97 -86.04 44.14 12.17
CA TYR A 97 -86.27 44.73 13.48
C TYR A 97 -85.04 45.49 14.03
N HIS A 98 -83.88 45.44 13.37
CA HIS A 98 -82.75 46.32 13.66
C HIS A 98 -82.88 47.62 12.84
N LYS A 99 -83.02 48.74 13.55
CA LYS A 99 -83.17 50.09 12.99
C LYS A 99 -81.93 50.93 13.20
N GLN A 100 -81.23 50.73 14.33
CA GLN A 100 -79.96 51.38 14.64
C GLN A 100 -78.80 50.39 14.49
N VAL A 101 -77.59 50.90 14.22
CA VAL A 101 -76.38 50.10 14.02
C VAL A 101 -75.24 50.57 14.93
N PHE A 102 -74.49 49.61 15.47
CA PHE A 102 -73.45 49.86 16.46
C PHE A 102 -72.07 49.39 15.97
N ASN A 103 -71.11 50.32 15.95
CA ASN A 103 -69.71 50.08 15.60
C ASN A 103 -68.77 51.04 16.37
N GLU A 104 -67.46 50.91 16.13
CA GLU A 104 -66.40 51.72 16.73
C GLU A 104 -66.54 53.24 16.54
N HIS A 105 -67.37 53.69 15.59
CA HIS A 105 -67.58 55.09 15.28
C HIS A 105 -68.87 55.65 15.90
N THR A 106 -69.85 54.82 16.28
CA THR A 106 -71.18 55.27 16.74
C THR A 106 -71.09 56.37 17.80
N PHE A 107 -70.31 56.17 18.86
CA PHE A 107 -70.21 57.15 19.96
C PHE A 107 -69.21 58.30 19.74
N ARG A 108 -68.54 58.36 18.57
CA ARG A 108 -67.80 59.56 18.17
C ARG A 108 -68.75 60.74 17.94
N PHE A 109 -69.97 60.48 17.43
CA PHE A 109 -71.00 61.50 17.16
C PHE A 109 -71.76 61.98 18.42
N PHE A 110 -71.49 61.40 19.60
CA PHE A 110 -72.14 61.75 20.86
C PHE A 110 -71.23 62.51 21.83
N THR A 111 -70.12 63.05 21.33
CA THR A 111 -69.28 64.03 22.02
C THR A 111 -68.68 65.02 21.02
N ASN A 112 -68.26 66.18 21.52
CA ASN A 112 -67.57 67.23 20.78
C ASN A 112 -66.08 67.37 21.19
N SER A 113 -65.55 66.44 21.99
CA SER A 113 -64.14 66.44 22.38
C SER A 113 -63.31 65.47 21.54
N ASP A 114 -62.17 65.99 21.12
CA ASP A 114 -61.02 65.31 20.52
C ASP A 114 -60.30 64.32 21.45
N PHE A 115 -60.34 64.54 22.77
CA PHE A 115 -59.76 63.61 23.74
C PHE A 115 -60.53 62.28 23.82
N SER A 116 -59.80 61.17 23.71
CA SER A 116 -60.29 59.80 23.86
C SER A 116 -59.26 58.93 24.60
N VAL A 117 -59.75 57.95 25.34
CA VAL A 117 -58.93 56.89 25.96
C VAL A 117 -58.91 55.59 25.15
N ILE A 118 -59.64 55.57 24.03
CA ILE A 118 -59.70 54.45 23.09
C ILE A 118 -58.45 54.48 22.20
N ASN A 119 -57.85 53.33 21.88
CA ASN A 119 -56.73 53.24 20.94
C ASN A 119 -57.17 53.71 19.53
N GLU A 120 -56.40 54.61 18.92
CA GLU A 120 -56.66 55.14 17.57
C GLU A 120 -56.85 54.03 16.54
N GLU A 121 -56.08 52.95 16.63
CA GLU A 121 -56.16 51.82 15.69
C GLU A 121 -57.56 51.17 15.62
N GLU A 122 -58.34 51.21 16.71
CA GLU A 122 -59.68 50.62 16.74
C GLU A 122 -60.72 51.44 15.97
N TYR A 123 -60.51 52.76 15.85
CA TYR A 123 -61.45 53.70 15.23
C TYR A 123 -60.88 54.52 14.05
N TYR A 124 -59.62 54.27 13.67
CA TYR A 124 -58.93 54.97 12.57
C TYR A 124 -59.74 54.94 11.28
N PHE A 125 -59.95 56.12 10.68
CA PHE A 125 -60.59 56.25 9.38
C PHE A 125 -59.87 57.33 8.55
N PRO A 126 -59.48 57.09 7.28
CA PRO A 126 -58.61 58.00 6.53
C PRO A 126 -59.09 59.46 6.42
N ASN A 127 -60.41 59.66 6.37
CA ASN A 127 -61.02 60.99 6.23
C ASN A 127 -61.45 61.60 7.59
N SER A 128 -61.23 60.91 8.70
CA SER A 128 -61.62 61.35 10.05
C SER A 128 -60.85 60.54 11.11
N ASN A 129 -59.70 61.06 11.54
CA ASN A 129 -58.79 60.43 12.50
C ASN A 129 -58.94 60.95 13.95
N PHE A 130 -59.57 62.10 14.17
CA PHE A 130 -59.81 62.67 15.50
C PHE A 130 -61.10 62.15 16.16
N TRP A 131 -61.17 62.11 17.49
CA TRP A 131 -62.42 61.82 18.20
C TRP A 131 -63.34 63.06 18.25
N GLY A 132 -64.62 62.90 18.60
CA GLY A 132 -65.55 64.03 18.74
C GLY A 132 -66.09 64.58 17.42
N LEU A 133 -67.16 63.95 16.93
CA LEU A 133 -67.82 64.26 15.66
C LEU A 133 -69.22 64.87 15.83
N GLY A 134 -69.65 65.23 17.04
CA GLY A 134 -71.02 65.72 17.33
C GLY A 134 -71.49 66.93 16.51
N ASN A 135 -70.57 67.76 16.03
CA ASN A 135 -70.85 68.91 15.18
C ASN A 135 -70.87 68.60 13.66
N SER A 136 -70.70 67.34 13.22
CA SER A 136 -70.43 66.99 11.81
C SER A 136 -71.53 67.36 10.81
N ASP A 137 -72.75 67.60 11.28
CA ASP A 137 -73.90 68.04 10.47
C ASP A 137 -74.46 69.41 10.95
N ASN A 138 -73.56 70.31 11.38
CA ASN A 138 -73.90 71.58 12.05
C ASN A 138 -74.80 71.42 13.30
N SER A 139 -74.88 70.20 13.84
CA SER A 139 -75.73 69.87 14.97
C SER A 139 -75.29 70.62 16.23
N LYS A 140 -76.24 71.17 16.99
CA LYS A 140 -76.00 71.59 18.36
C LYS A 140 -76.14 70.36 19.26
N LEU A 141 -75.01 69.68 19.51
CA LEU A 141 -75.01 68.53 20.40
C LEU A 141 -75.24 68.99 21.85
N GLU A 142 -76.40 68.63 22.41
CA GLU A 142 -76.85 69.01 23.77
C GLU A 142 -76.36 68.02 24.87
N MET A 143 -75.58 67.03 24.48
CA MET A 143 -75.13 65.90 25.31
C MET A 143 -73.63 65.64 25.12
N ASP A 144 -72.95 65.13 26.14
CA ASP A 144 -71.54 64.74 26.06
C ASP A 144 -71.32 63.36 26.71
N PHE A 145 -71.10 62.36 25.85
CA PHE A 145 -70.80 60.98 26.20
C PHE A 145 -69.37 60.63 25.81
N ARG A 146 -68.46 60.56 26.79
CA ARG A 146 -67.09 60.09 26.53
C ARG A 146 -67.05 58.58 26.53
N CYS A 147 -66.62 57.97 25.43
CA CYS A 147 -66.36 56.53 25.40
C CYS A 147 -65.10 56.24 26.23
N ILE A 148 -65.28 55.62 27.40
CA ILE A 148 -64.20 55.34 28.35
C ILE A 148 -63.71 53.88 28.29
N ASN A 149 -64.48 52.99 27.68
CA ASN A 149 -64.07 51.63 27.34
C ASN A 149 -64.89 51.15 26.14
N MET A 150 -64.28 50.36 25.25
CA MET A 150 -64.91 49.76 24.08
C MET A 150 -64.31 48.37 23.84
N GLU A 151 -65.15 47.35 23.74
CA GLU A 151 -64.73 45.95 23.67
C GLU A 151 -65.51 45.16 22.61
N PHE A 152 -64.79 44.39 21.81
CA PHE A 152 -65.34 43.61 20.70
C PHE A 152 -65.39 42.13 21.05
N PHE A 153 -66.54 41.50 20.83
CA PHE A 153 -66.72 40.06 21.07
C PHE A 153 -66.81 39.33 19.74
N TYR A 154 -65.83 38.47 19.50
CA TYR A 154 -65.64 37.76 18.25
C TYR A 154 -66.48 36.48 18.19
N PHE A 155 -66.75 35.99 16.97
CA PHE A 155 -67.25 34.63 16.78
C PHE A 155 -66.15 33.59 17.14
N PRO A 156 -66.52 32.34 17.52
CA PRO A 156 -65.57 31.33 18.03
C PRO A 156 -64.38 31.03 17.10
N GLU A 157 -64.55 31.21 15.80
CA GLU A 157 -63.53 30.99 14.76
C GLU A 157 -62.41 32.05 14.82
N TYR A 158 -62.68 33.22 15.39
CA TYR A 158 -61.76 34.36 15.47
C TYR A 158 -61.33 34.71 16.90
N GLU A 159 -62.04 34.22 17.94
CA GLU A 159 -61.78 34.60 19.34
C GLU A 159 -60.37 34.25 19.85
N LEU A 160 -59.73 33.22 19.26
CA LEU A 160 -58.38 32.74 19.60
C LEU A 160 -57.29 33.24 18.63
N LEU A 161 -57.61 34.19 17.76
CA LEU A 161 -56.59 34.91 16.97
C LEU A 161 -55.92 35.99 17.83
N ASP A 162 -54.83 36.55 17.30
CA ASP A 162 -54.16 37.72 17.87
C ASP A 162 -55.05 38.98 17.76
N GLU A 163 -54.87 39.96 18.65
CA GLU A 163 -55.71 41.17 18.67
C GLU A 163 -55.51 42.05 17.42
N ASP A 164 -54.30 42.08 16.83
CA ASP A 164 -54.05 42.84 15.60
C ASP A 164 -54.71 42.14 14.39
N GLU A 165 -54.70 40.81 14.37
CA GLU A 165 -55.40 40.01 13.35
C GLU A 165 -56.91 40.16 13.49
N LYS A 166 -57.43 40.15 14.73
CA LYS A 166 -58.85 40.41 15.04
C LYS A 166 -59.29 41.78 14.56
N ARG A 167 -58.55 42.85 14.90
CA ARG A 167 -58.80 44.23 14.44
C ARG A 167 -58.82 44.31 12.92
N ARG A 168 -57.78 43.78 12.27
CA ARG A 168 -57.67 43.72 10.80
C ARG A 168 -58.84 43.00 10.15
N LEU A 169 -59.23 41.83 10.66
CA LEU A 169 -60.35 41.05 10.12
C LEU A 169 -61.69 41.76 10.38
N ARG A 170 -61.89 42.35 11.57
CA ARG A 170 -63.09 43.11 11.95
C ARG A 170 -63.35 44.30 11.02
N GLN A 171 -62.29 45.02 10.65
CA GLN A 171 -62.32 46.17 9.75
C GLN A 171 -62.42 45.80 8.26
N THR A 172 -62.13 44.55 7.87
CA THR A 172 -62.07 44.12 6.45
C THR A 172 -63.08 43.05 6.03
N LYS A 173 -63.75 42.36 6.97
CA LYS A 173 -64.67 41.25 6.68
C LYS A 173 -65.91 41.26 7.57
N ALA A 174 -67.03 40.88 6.99
CA ALA A 174 -68.27 40.62 7.72
C ALA A 174 -68.21 39.30 8.51
N ASN A 175 -69.06 39.17 9.53
CA ASN A 175 -69.21 38.01 10.42
C ASN A 175 -67.94 37.66 11.22
N VAL A 176 -67.11 38.64 11.56
CA VAL A 176 -65.91 38.46 12.40
C VAL A 176 -66.19 38.83 13.86
N CYS A 177 -66.79 39.99 14.08
CA CYS A 177 -67.27 40.46 15.37
C CYS A 177 -68.80 40.24 15.45
N ASP A 178 -69.27 39.75 16.58
CA ASP A 178 -70.65 39.32 16.87
C ASP A 178 -71.43 40.44 17.58
N GLN A 179 -70.87 40.93 18.69
CA GLN A 179 -71.43 42.03 19.49
C GLN A 179 -70.31 42.95 19.97
N ILE A 180 -70.65 44.19 20.30
CA ILE A 180 -69.75 45.22 20.82
C ILE A 180 -70.31 45.76 22.14
N MET A 181 -69.43 46.02 23.11
CA MET A 181 -69.75 46.65 24.38
C MET A 181 -69.05 48.00 24.50
N TYR A 182 -69.75 48.99 25.03
CA TYR A 182 -69.23 50.31 25.34
C TYR A 182 -69.51 50.67 26.79
N HIS A 183 -68.63 51.48 27.37
CA HIS A 183 -68.91 52.25 28.56
C HIS A 183 -68.78 53.73 28.24
N LEU A 184 -69.84 54.48 28.47
CA LEU A 184 -69.90 55.92 28.24
C LEU A 184 -69.97 56.67 29.58
N LEU A 185 -69.22 57.76 29.69
CA LEU A 185 -69.22 58.67 30.84
C LEU A 185 -70.05 59.91 30.51
N VAL A 186 -71.00 60.26 31.38
CA VAL A 186 -71.95 61.38 31.18
C VAL A 186 -71.39 62.72 31.69
N VAL A 187 -71.07 63.63 30.77
CA VAL A 187 -70.33 64.88 31.06
C VAL A 187 -71.24 66.12 31.01
N LYS A 188 -72.15 66.24 31.99
CA LYS A 188 -72.98 67.44 32.21
C LYS A 188 -72.25 68.68 32.77
N LYS A 189 -70.98 68.55 33.17
CA LYS A 189 -70.16 69.64 33.77
C LYS A 189 -68.70 69.46 33.33
N PRO A 190 -67.88 70.53 33.30
CA PRO A 190 -66.46 70.43 32.94
C PRO A 190 -65.71 69.37 33.77
N ILE A 191 -64.86 68.60 33.08
CA ILE A 191 -64.05 67.51 33.60
C ILE A 191 -62.66 67.59 32.94
N SER A 192 -61.60 67.15 33.64
CA SER A 192 -60.26 67.05 33.04
C SER A 192 -60.02 65.66 32.46
N ASP A 193 -59.16 65.57 31.44
CA ASP A 193 -58.79 64.31 30.79
C ASP A 193 -58.13 63.34 31.79
N GLU A 194 -57.37 63.86 32.76
CA GLU A 194 -56.84 63.10 33.90
C GLU A 194 -57.94 62.40 34.71
N GLU A 195 -59.09 63.06 34.93
CA GLU A 195 -60.22 62.45 35.64
C GLU A 195 -60.98 61.46 34.75
N VAL A 196 -61.07 61.70 33.44
CA VAL A 196 -61.61 60.73 32.47
C VAL A 196 -60.76 59.45 32.46
N ILE A 197 -59.42 59.57 32.42
CA ILE A 197 -58.47 58.45 32.52
C ILE A 197 -58.61 57.73 33.87
N LYS A 198 -58.79 58.46 34.97
CA LYS A 198 -59.00 57.85 36.30
C LYS A 198 -60.31 57.06 36.36
N ILE A 199 -61.35 57.52 35.68
CA ILE A 199 -62.64 56.82 35.61
C ILE A 199 -62.56 55.60 34.67
N SER A 200 -61.89 55.68 33.52
CA SER A 200 -61.73 54.52 32.62
C SER A 200 -60.93 53.37 33.25
N ASN A 201 -59.97 53.69 34.11
CA ASN A 201 -59.18 52.71 34.89
C ASN A 201 -59.87 52.26 36.20
N SER A 202 -61.08 52.74 36.51
CA SER A 202 -61.85 52.29 37.67
C SER A 202 -62.71 51.06 37.33
N PRO A 203 -63.10 50.21 38.29
CA PRO A 203 -63.97 49.05 38.01
C PRO A 203 -65.33 49.45 37.42
N LEU A 204 -65.53 49.11 36.15
CA LEU A 204 -66.79 49.33 35.41
C LEU A 204 -67.76 48.16 35.62
N PHE A 205 -69.06 48.39 35.37
CA PHE A 205 -70.07 47.35 35.46
C PHE A 205 -70.02 46.42 34.22
N GLU A 206 -69.83 45.12 34.44
CA GLU A 206 -69.89 44.12 33.38
C GLU A 206 -71.07 43.15 33.61
N PRO A 207 -71.89 42.83 32.60
CA PRO A 207 -72.97 41.85 32.74
C PRO A 207 -72.46 40.41 32.89
N ASP A 208 -73.06 39.61 33.78
CA ASP A 208 -72.61 38.23 34.08
C ASP A 208 -72.42 37.31 32.87
N TYR A 209 -73.14 37.53 31.76
CA TYR A 209 -72.99 36.71 30.55
C TYR A 209 -71.77 37.11 29.71
N ILE A 210 -71.37 38.39 29.78
CA ILE A 210 -70.10 38.89 29.22
C ILE A 210 -68.94 38.26 29.99
N THR A 211 -68.96 38.32 31.33
CA THR A 211 -67.93 37.68 32.17
C THR A 211 -67.85 36.18 31.91
N ARG A 212 -69.00 35.50 31.80
CA ARG A 212 -69.05 34.07 31.44
C ARG A 212 -68.60 33.79 30.00
N ARG A 213 -68.74 34.73 29.06
CA ARG A 213 -68.17 34.63 27.70
C ARG A 213 -66.64 34.73 27.75
N LYS A 214 -66.10 35.76 28.40
CA LYS A 214 -64.65 35.95 28.59
C LYS A 214 -63.99 34.72 29.20
N ILE A 215 -64.55 34.19 30.30
CA ILE A 215 -64.05 32.98 30.96
C ILE A 215 -64.05 31.77 30.01
N ARG A 216 -65.08 31.58 29.17
CA ARG A 216 -65.11 30.49 28.17
C ARG A 216 -64.01 30.65 27.11
N THR A 217 -63.80 31.86 26.61
CA THR A 217 -62.72 32.17 25.65
C THR A 217 -61.34 31.92 26.28
N THR A 218 -61.13 32.30 27.55
CA THR A 218 -59.91 31.99 28.31
C THR A 218 -59.70 30.48 28.47
N ILE A 219 -60.74 29.72 28.83
CA ILE A 219 -60.66 28.25 28.94
C ILE A 219 -60.26 27.63 27.59
N ARG A 220 -60.92 28.00 26.49
CA ARG A 220 -60.59 27.51 25.14
C ARG A 220 -59.15 27.83 24.73
N LYS A 221 -58.64 29.01 25.10
CA LYS A 221 -57.23 29.37 24.90
C LYS A 221 -56.29 28.44 25.68
N LEU A 222 -56.56 28.24 26.97
CA LEU A 222 -55.76 27.34 27.82
C LEU A 222 -55.81 25.87 27.35
N GLU A 223 -56.95 25.40 26.83
CA GLU A 223 -57.10 24.06 26.25
C GLU A 223 -56.26 23.90 24.97
N ARG A 224 -56.27 24.91 24.08
CA ARG A 224 -55.41 24.96 22.89
C ARG A 224 -53.93 24.99 23.26
N ASP A 225 -53.54 25.88 24.16
CA ASP A 225 -52.14 26.08 24.55
C ASP A 225 -51.60 24.85 25.28
N LYS A 226 -52.42 24.21 26.14
CA LYS A 226 -52.11 22.90 26.74
C LYS A 226 -51.85 21.83 25.68
N LYS A 227 -52.73 21.69 24.67
CA LYS A 227 -52.55 20.68 23.61
C LYS A 227 -51.25 20.89 22.84
N LEU A 228 -50.92 22.14 22.50
CA LEU A 228 -49.66 22.48 21.82
C LEU A 228 -48.43 22.16 22.68
N LEU A 229 -48.51 22.37 24.00
CA LEU A 229 -47.47 21.97 24.95
C LEU A 229 -47.34 20.45 25.08
N GLU A 230 -48.44 19.70 25.07
CA GLU A 230 -48.44 18.22 25.08
C GLU A 230 -47.82 17.67 23.78
N GLU A 231 -48.14 18.23 22.61
CA GLU A 231 -47.51 17.88 21.33
C GLU A 231 -45.99 18.18 21.32
N ALA A 232 -45.59 19.34 21.83
CA ALA A 232 -44.18 19.73 21.96
C ALA A 232 -43.41 18.84 22.95
N LEU A 233 -44.01 18.49 24.09
CA LEU A 233 -43.44 17.60 25.10
C LEU A 233 -43.26 16.18 24.56
N ASN A 234 -44.25 15.66 23.84
CA ASN A 234 -44.15 14.36 23.16
C ASN A 234 -43.03 14.36 22.10
N LYS A 235 -42.93 15.42 21.29
CA LYS A 235 -41.83 15.58 20.33
C LYS A 235 -40.46 15.57 21.02
N ARG A 236 -40.29 16.33 22.12
CA ARG A 236 -39.03 16.42 22.86
C ARG A 236 -38.67 15.12 23.59
N THR A 237 -39.67 14.42 24.14
CA THR A 237 -39.49 13.10 24.76
C THR A 237 -38.97 12.08 23.75
N ASN A 238 -39.54 12.05 22.55
CA ASN A 238 -39.08 11.17 21.47
C ASN A 238 -37.65 11.51 20.99
N GLU A 239 -37.24 12.78 21.06
CA GLU A 239 -35.87 13.22 20.77
C GLU A 239 -34.89 12.77 21.87
N CYS A 240 -35.26 12.95 23.15
CA CYS A 240 -34.46 12.49 24.29
C CYS A 240 -34.29 10.95 24.30
N ASN A 241 -35.32 10.19 23.94
CA ASN A 241 -35.24 8.73 23.84
C ASN A 241 -34.24 8.29 22.75
N LYS A 242 -34.26 8.93 21.57
CA LYS A 242 -33.28 8.66 20.50
C LYS A 242 -31.84 8.95 20.93
N LEU A 243 -31.62 10.08 21.61
CA LEU A 243 -30.30 10.45 22.15
C LEU A 243 -29.84 9.48 23.25
N TYR A 244 -30.77 8.90 24.01
CA TYR A 244 -30.48 7.86 25.00
C TYR A 244 -30.08 6.54 24.33
N ASP A 245 -30.80 6.09 23.30
CA ASP A 245 -30.44 4.90 22.53
C ASP A 245 -29.08 5.05 21.83
N GLU A 246 -28.80 6.22 21.26
CA GLU A 246 -27.51 6.56 20.65
C GLU A 246 -26.38 6.58 21.70
N LYS A 247 -26.61 7.17 22.88
CA LYS A 247 -25.68 7.11 24.02
C LYS A 247 -25.38 5.66 24.39
N VAL A 248 -26.39 4.81 24.54
CA VAL A 248 -26.23 3.38 24.90
C VAL A 248 -25.49 2.59 23.81
N LYS A 249 -25.59 2.97 22.53
CA LYS A 249 -24.77 2.43 21.43
C LYS A 249 -23.31 2.88 21.55
N LEU A 250 -23.06 4.17 21.74
CA LEU A 250 -21.71 4.74 21.89
C LEU A 250 -20.99 4.21 23.13
N GLU A 251 -21.69 3.99 24.24
CA GLU A 251 -21.12 3.37 25.46
C GLU A 251 -20.65 1.93 25.20
N LYS A 252 -21.38 1.14 24.39
CA LYS A 252 -20.95 -0.22 23.99
C LYS A 252 -19.73 -0.17 23.09
N GLU A 253 -19.70 0.76 22.13
CA GLU A 253 -18.56 0.95 21.22
C GLU A 253 -17.30 1.40 21.98
N LEU A 254 -17.45 2.30 22.97
CA LEU A 254 -16.36 2.73 23.85
C LEU A 254 -15.78 1.58 24.69
N VAL A 255 -16.62 0.67 25.21
CA VAL A 255 -16.17 -0.52 25.93
C VAL A 255 -15.39 -1.47 25.00
N ALA A 256 -15.86 -1.67 23.77
CA ALA A 256 -15.15 -2.49 22.78
C ALA A 256 -13.76 -1.90 22.43
N ILE A 257 -13.70 -0.61 22.10
CA ILE A 257 -12.46 0.11 21.81
C ILE A 257 -11.48 0.07 23.01
N THR A 258 -12.00 0.18 24.23
CA THR A 258 -11.19 0.08 25.45
C THR A 258 -10.60 -1.32 25.64
N SER A 259 -11.35 -2.37 25.33
CA SER A 259 -10.87 -3.76 25.31
C SER A 259 -9.75 -3.95 24.28
N GLU A 260 -9.91 -3.46 23.06
CA GLU A 260 -8.88 -3.56 22.01
C GLU A 260 -7.62 -2.77 22.34
N LYS A 261 -7.77 -1.57 22.92
CA LYS A 261 -6.64 -0.74 23.38
C LYS A 261 -5.77 -1.49 24.40
N GLU A 262 -6.36 -2.22 25.34
CA GLU A 262 -5.60 -3.03 26.30
C GLU A 262 -4.96 -4.27 25.65
N LYS A 263 -5.61 -4.93 24.67
CA LYS A 263 -4.99 -6.01 23.86
C LYS A 263 -3.76 -5.50 23.11
N ILE A 264 -3.87 -4.36 22.43
CA ILE A 264 -2.77 -3.71 21.68
C ILE A 264 -1.61 -3.33 22.61
N LYS A 265 -1.94 -2.80 23.80
CA LYS A 265 -0.96 -2.47 24.85
C LYS A 265 -0.23 -3.72 25.36
N GLN A 266 -0.92 -4.83 25.62
CA GLN A 266 -0.30 -6.11 25.98
C GLN A 266 0.59 -6.67 24.85
N ALA A 267 0.15 -6.60 23.59
CA ALA A 267 0.96 -7.00 22.44
C ALA A 267 2.24 -6.14 22.33
N LYS A 268 2.13 -4.82 22.51
CA LYS A 268 3.27 -3.90 22.53
C LYS A 268 4.29 -4.25 23.62
N TYR A 269 3.85 -4.64 24.82
CA TYR A 269 4.77 -5.09 25.88
C TYR A 269 5.53 -6.36 25.47
N LYS A 270 4.84 -7.37 24.90
CA LYS A 270 5.49 -8.61 24.41
C LYS A 270 6.53 -8.33 23.32
N MET A 271 6.17 -7.54 22.31
CA MET A 271 7.09 -7.14 21.24
C MET A 271 8.32 -6.38 21.77
N HIS A 272 8.18 -5.61 22.85
CA HIS A 272 9.29 -4.91 23.48
C HIS A 272 10.23 -5.88 24.23
N GLU A 273 9.68 -6.88 24.91
CA GLU A 273 10.44 -7.94 25.57
C GLU A 273 11.19 -8.84 24.57
N GLU A 274 10.57 -9.17 23.44
CA GLU A 274 11.19 -9.89 22.32
C GLU A 274 12.31 -9.07 21.66
N LEU A 275 12.07 -7.77 21.44
CA LEU A 275 13.09 -6.86 20.90
C LEU A 275 14.32 -6.76 21.81
N GLU A 276 14.14 -6.76 23.13
CA GLU A 276 15.28 -6.71 24.08
C GLU A 276 16.07 -8.02 24.10
N LYS A 277 15.39 -9.17 23.99
CA LYS A 277 16.06 -10.48 23.82
C LYS A 277 16.90 -10.50 22.54
N LEU A 278 16.33 -10.06 21.42
CA LEU A 278 17.02 -10.00 20.12
C LEU A 278 18.20 -9.01 20.12
N LYS A 279 18.13 -7.89 20.86
CA LYS A 279 19.31 -7.01 21.06
C LYS A 279 20.44 -7.72 21.80
N ASN A 280 20.13 -8.40 22.90
CA ASN A 280 21.12 -9.09 23.72
C ASN A 280 21.78 -10.24 22.94
N GLU A 281 20.99 -11.01 22.20
CA GLU A 281 21.48 -12.06 21.30
C GLU A 281 22.35 -11.50 20.17
N LYS A 282 21.95 -10.38 19.56
CA LYS A 282 22.74 -9.68 18.52
C LYS A 282 24.09 -9.18 19.04
N GLU A 283 24.17 -8.68 20.27
CA GLU A 283 25.44 -8.27 20.87
C GLU A 283 26.32 -9.48 21.21
N LYS A 284 25.76 -10.58 21.75
CA LYS A 284 26.49 -11.85 21.94
C LYS A 284 27.06 -12.41 20.64
N LEU A 285 26.26 -12.48 19.57
CA LEU A 285 26.71 -12.89 18.24
C LEU A 285 27.78 -11.96 17.65
N LYS A 286 27.76 -10.67 18.00
CA LYS A 286 28.76 -9.67 17.60
C LYS A 286 30.08 -9.86 18.35
N GLU A 287 30.06 -10.25 19.63
CA GLU A 287 31.25 -10.66 20.39
C GLU A 287 31.86 -11.96 19.84
N GLU A 288 31.04 -12.99 19.60
CA GLU A 288 31.47 -14.26 18.98
C GLU A 288 32.09 -14.02 17.59
N ARG A 289 31.49 -13.13 16.78
CA ARG A 289 32.05 -12.72 15.48
C ARG A 289 33.39 -11.97 15.60
N ILE A 290 33.63 -11.25 16.71
CA ILE A 290 34.94 -10.63 16.98
C ILE A 290 35.97 -11.71 17.31
N GLN A 291 35.63 -12.68 18.16
CA GLN A 291 36.52 -13.81 18.49
C GLN A 291 36.87 -14.63 17.23
N LEU A 292 35.88 -14.99 16.41
CA LEU A 292 36.08 -15.71 15.15
C LEU A 292 37.00 -14.96 14.17
N LYS A 293 36.94 -13.62 14.12
CA LYS A 293 37.87 -12.82 13.31
C LYS A 293 39.32 -12.89 13.81
N VAL A 294 39.53 -12.99 15.13
CA VAL A 294 40.88 -13.16 15.70
C VAL A 294 41.43 -14.55 15.35
N PHE A 295 40.63 -15.60 15.51
CA PHE A 295 41.02 -16.97 15.12
C PHE A 295 41.34 -17.06 13.61
N LEU A 296 40.52 -16.49 12.74
CA LEU A 296 40.75 -16.48 11.29
C LEU A 296 42.01 -15.70 10.88
N SER A 297 42.45 -14.71 11.68
CA SER A 297 43.74 -14.05 11.45
C SER A 297 44.91 -14.96 11.83
N ALA A 298 44.84 -15.60 13.01
CA ALA A 298 45.86 -16.52 13.47
C ALA A 298 46.04 -17.73 12.52
N GLU A 299 44.94 -18.30 12.02
CA GLU A 299 44.95 -19.37 11.02
C GLU A 299 45.68 -18.94 9.73
N LYS A 300 45.38 -17.73 9.21
CA LYS A 300 46.04 -17.19 8.01
C LYS A 300 47.53 -16.99 8.20
N ASP A 301 47.98 -16.58 9.39
CA ASP A 301 49.40 -16.41 9.68
C ASP A 301 50.13 -17.74 9.91
N ILE A 302 49.47 -18.74 10.51
CA ILE A 302 49.97 -20.14 10.54
C ILE A 302 50.13 -20.69 9.12
N ARG A 303 49.12 -20.52 8.26
CA ARG A 303 49.13 -21.00 6.87
C ARG A 303 50.21 -20.31 6.02
N ARG A 304 50.47 -19.01 6.25
CA ARG A 304 51.60 -18.27 5.64
C ARG A 304 52.97 -18.84 6.03
N ASN A 305 53.14 -19.27 7.29
CA ASN A 305 54.40 -19.85 7.75
C ASN A 305 54.64 -21.24 7.15
N LEU A 306 53.61 -22.10 7.15
CA LEU A 306 53.68 -23.44 6.53
C LEU A 306 54.01 -23.38 5.03
N GLU A 307 53.44 -22.42 4.30
CA GLU A 307 53.71 -22.27 2.86
C GLU A 307 55.15 -21.77 2.59
N ARG A 308 55.77 -21.01 3.50
CA ARG A 308 57.22 -20.66 3.43
C ARG A 308 58.10 -21.88 3.64
N GLU A 309 57.86 -22.63 4.71
CA GLU A 309 58.62 -23.83 5.07
C GLU A 309 58.57 -24.88 3.94
N LYS A 310 57.40 -25.06 3.32
CA LYS A 310 57.19 -25.88 2.11
C LYS A 310 58.04 -25.43 0.91
N VAL A 311 58.16 -24.12 0.66
CA VAL A 311 59.02 -23.58 -0.42
C VAL A 311 60.50 -23.82 -0.13
N GLU A 312 60.94 -23.67 1.12
CA GLU A 312 62.34 -23.96 1.52
C GLU A 312 62.67 -25.45 1.33
N LEU A 313 61.76 -26.35 1.72
CA LEU A 313 61.88 -27.80 1.52
C LEU A 313 61.92 -28.20 0.03
N GLN A 314 61.15 -27.52 -0.83
CA GLN A 314 61.22 -27.73 -2.28
C GLN A 314 62.57 -27.30 -2.87
N GLN A 315 63.16 -26.20 -2.39
CA GLN A 315 64.50 -25.77 -2.82
C GLN A 315 65.61 -26.73 -2.34
N GLU A 316 65.44 -27.34 -1.17
CA GLU A 316 66.27 -28.45 -0.67
C GLU A 316 66.20 -29.68 -1.58
N LEU A 317 65.01 -30.07 -2.03
CA LEU A 317 64.79 -31.23 -2.90
C LEU A 317 65.50 -31.07 -4.26
N VAL A 318 65.29 -29.95 -4.95
CA VAL A 318 65.91 -29.67 -6.26
C VAL A 318 67.45 -29.64 -6.19
N LYS A 319 68.04 -29.22 -5.07
CA LYS A 319 69.49 -29.30 -4.82
C LYS A 319 69.98 -30.75 -4.70
N LYS A 320 69.19 -31.62 -4.06
CA LYS A 320 69.50 -33.06 -3.91
C LYS A 320 69.36 -33.81 -5.23
N GLU A 321 68.34 -33.51 -6.02
CA GLU A 321 68.12 -34.10 -7.35
C GLU A 321 69.27 -33.79 -8.31
N ARG A 322 69.65 -32.51 -8.46
CA ARG A 322 70.82 -32.10 -9.27
C ARG A 322 72.12 -32.83 -8.87
N LYS A 323 72.31 -33.10 -7.58
CA LYS A 323 73.50 -33.82 -7.09
C LYS A 323 73.45 -35.32 -7.46
N ASN A 324 72.26 -35.89 -7.58
CA ASN A 324 72.04 -37.29 -7.93
C ASN A 324 72.29 -37.55 -9.43
N ASP A 325 71.91 -36.63 -10.31
CA ASP A 325 72.15 -36.77 -11.75
C ASP A 325 73.64 -36.65 -12.13
N ILE A 326 74.41 -35.80 -11.43
CA ILE A 326 75.87 -35.73 -11.57
C ILE A 326 76.52 -37.09 -11.23
N LEU A 327 76.02 -37.78 -10.19
CA LEU A 327 76.50 -39.12 -9.81
C LEU A 327 76.12 -40.19 -10.87
N ARG A 328 74.97 -40.06 -11.54
CA ARG A 328 74.56 -40.96 -12.63
C ARG A 328 75.46 -40.83 -13.86
N GLU A 329 75.85 -39.62 -14.26
CA GLU A 329 76.82 -39.42 -15.35
C GLU A 329 78.19 -40.04 -15.02
N GLN A 330 78.67 -39.90 -13.79
CA GLN A 330 79.94 -40.45 -13.35
C GLN A 330 79.95 -41.99 -13.40
N ASN A 331 78.88 -42.65 -12.94
CA ASN A 331 78.75 -44.12 -13.03
C ASN A 331 78.71 -44.61 -14.49
N MET A 332 77.93 -43.97 -15.38
CA MET A 332 77.87 -44.34 -16.80
C MET A 332 79.22 -44.20 -17.52
N LYS A 333 80.13 -43.37 -17.01
CA LYS A 333 81.50 -43.25 -17.54
C LYS A 333 82.38 -44.43 -17.10
N LEU A 334 82.36 -44.76 -15.81
CA LEU A 334 83.09 -45.89 -15.22
C LEU A 334 82.70 -47.25 -15.84
N GLU A 335 81.41 -47.48 -16.12
CA GLU A 335 80.94 -48.72 -16.75
C GLU A 335 81.51 -48.93 -18.17
N ARG A 336 81.72 -47.85 -18.93
CA ARG A 336 82.32 -47.92 -20.28
C ARG A 336 83.80 -48.27 -20.23
N GLU A 337 84.53 -47.70 -19.27
CA GLU A 337 85.95 -48.01 -19.04
C GLU A 337 86.12 -49.47 -18.58
N LEU A 338 85.26 -49.95 -17.68
CA LEU A 338 85.23 -51.35 -17.22
C LEU A 338 84.96 -52.35 -18.36
N GLN A 339 84.14 -51.97 -19.35
CA GLN A 339 83.80 -52.85 -20.48
C GLN A 339 84.92 -52.94 -21.52
N MET A 340 85.76 -51.92 -21.69
CA MET A 340 86.94 -52.01 -22.56
C MET A 340 87.99 -52.99 -22.01
N ILE A 341 88.29 -52.90 -20.72
CA ILE A 341 89.30 -53.76 -20.04
C ILE A 341 88.90 -55.26 -20.12
N LYS A 342 87.59 -55.57 -20.06
CA LYS A 342 87.09 -56.95 -20.25
C LYS A 342 87.38 -57.51 -21.64
N ASN A 343 87.38 -56.67 -22.67
CA ASN A 343 87.64 -57.10 -24.05
C ASN A 343 89.13 -57.37 -24.29
N GLU A 344 90.03 -56.52 -23.77
CA GLU A 344 91.48 -56.77 -23.84
C GLU A 344 91.88 -58.06 -23.14
N LYS A 345 91.33 -58.31 -21.94
CA LYS A 345 91.62 -59.56 -21.20
C LYS A 345 91.26 -60.80 -22.02
N LYS A 346 90.10 -60.82 -22.69
CA LYS A 346 89.64 -61.97 -23.48
C LYS A 346 90.62 -62.34 -24.60
N TRP A 347 91.20 -61.33 -25.26
CA TRP A 347 92.15 -61.56 -26.36
C TRP A 347 93.46 -62.20 -25.89
N LEU A 348 93.99 -61.77 -24.74
CA LEU A 348 95.21 -62.33 -24.15
C LEU A 348 95.04 -63.78 -23.65
N GLU A 349 93.84 -64.14 -23.19
CA GLU A 349 93.52 -65.51 -22.74
C GLU A 349 93.48 -66.51 -23.92
N GLU A 350 93.09 -66.07 -25.11
CA GLU A 350 92.96 -66.90 -26.31
C GLU A 350 94.32 -67.22 -26.99
N GLU A 351 95.23 -66.24 -27.08
CA GLU A 351 96.56 -66.44 -27.70
C GLU A 351 97.47 -67.35 -26.88
N LYS A 352 97.32 -67.36 -25.53
CA LYS A 352 98.06 -68.25 -24.63
C LYS A 352 97.86 -69.73 -24.98
N ILE A 353 96.61 -70.12 -25.24
CA ILE A 353 96.20 -71.51 -25.53
C ILE A 353 96.83 -72.02 -26.84
N ARG A 354 97.19 -71.11 -27.76
CA ARG A 354 97.85 -71.46 -29.03
C ARG A 354 99.30 -71.89 -28.83
N LEU A 355 100.04 -71.17 -27.98
CA LEU A 355 101.48 -71.40 -27.75
C LEU A 355 101.76 -72.62 -26.87
N GLU A 356 100.84 -72.98 -25.96
CA GLU A 356 101.01 -74.14 -25.08
C GLU A 356 100.99 -75.49 -25.84
N LYS A 357 100.37 -75.54 -27.04
CA LYS A 357 100.27 -76.77 -27.87
C LYS A 357 101.50 -77.09 -28.72
N GLU A 358 102.28 -76.09 -29.14
CA GLU A 358 103.50 -76.35 -29.93
C GLU A 358 104.66 -76.89 -29.07
N LEU A 359 104.62 -76.64 -27.76
CA LEU A 359 105.68 -77.01 -26.81
C LEU A 359 105.67 -78.49 -26.38
N GLU A 360 104.58 -79.21 -26.65
CA GLU A 360 104.39 -80.60 -26.20
C GLU A 360 104.94 -81.62 -27.20
N ILE A 361 104.83 -81.35 -28.50
CA ILE A 361 105.32 -82.23 -29.59
C ILE A 361 106.86 -82.35 -29.56
N ILE A 362 107.57 -81.27 -29.22
CA ILE A 362 109.04 -81.19 -29.26
C ILE A 362 109.72 -82.00 -28.13
N LYS A 363 108.96 -82.54 -27.16
CA LYS A 363 109.52 -83.20 -25.97
C LYS A 363 109.67 -84.73 -26.06
N TYR A 364 109.01 -85.41 -27.01
CA TYR A 364 108.98 -86.88 -27.03
C TYR A 364 110.16 -87.52 -27.79
N GLU A 365 110.63 -86.91 -28.89
CA GLU A 365 111.62 -87.55 -29.79
C GLU A 365 113.07 -87.50 -29.29
N LYS A 366 113.35 -86.88 -28.14
CA LYS A 366 114.72 -86.49 -27.73
C LYS A 366 115.44 -87.49 -26.82
N GLU A 367 114.75 -88.50 -26.28
CA GLU A 367 115.27 -89.29 -25.14
C GLU A 367 115.78 -90.71 -25.50
N VAL A 368 115.57 -91.18 -26.74
CA VAL A 368 115.85 -92.59 -27.11
C VAL A 368 117.31 -92.87 -27.53
N TYR A 369 117.92 -92.05 -28.39
CA TYR A 369 119.11 -92.50 -29.14
C TYR A 369 120.49 -92.10 -28.56
N TYR A 370 120.56 -91.29 -27.50
CA TYR A 370 121.86 -90.82 -26.98
C TYR A 370 122.65 -91.87 -26.16
N ASN A 371 122.11 -93.09 -25.98
CA ASN A 371 122.68 -94.14 -25.14
C ASN A 371 123.32 -95.33 -25.89
N GLU A 372 123.26 -95.42 -27.23
CA GLU A 372 124.12 -96.33 -28.03
C GLU A 372 125.58 -95.81 -28.16
N LYS A 373 125.85 -94.68 -27.51
CA LYS A 373 127.12 -94.26 -26.91
C LYS A 373 128.23 -95.34 -26.90
N THR A 374 129.26 -95.10 -27.72
CA THR A 374 130.66 -95.46 -27.42
C THR A 374 131.01 -96.96 -27.34
N ARG A 375 130.20 -97.89 -27.87
CA ARG A 375 130.50 -99.34 -27.79
C ARG A 375 131.15 -100.00 -29.03
N PHE A 376 131.50 -99.24 -30.07
CA PHE A 376 132.27 -99.75 -31.22
C PHE A 376 133.48 -98.88 -31.65
N LEU A 377 133.89 -97.91 -30.83
CA LEU A 377 135.13 -97.12 -31.01
C LEU A 377 136.39 -97.94 -30.63
N GLN A 378 136.44 -99.21 -31.05
CA GLN A 378 137.44 -100.17 -30.57
C GLN A 378 137.76 -101.28 -31.58
N LYS A 379 137.38 -101.13 -32.85
CA LYS A 379 137.69 -102.11 -33.91
C LYS A 379 138.13 -101.44 -35.21
N LEU A 380 139.24 -101.92 -35.77
CA LEU A 380 139.76 -101.59 -37.11
C LEU A 380 140.34 -100.19 -37.33
N GLU A 381 140.99 -99.63 -36.29
CA GLU A 381 142.25 -98.88 -36.50
C GLU A 381 143.36 -99.78 -37.11
N GLU A 382 143.17 -101.10 -37.04
CA GLU A 382 144.03 -102.18 -37.55
C GLU A 382 144.31 -102.13 -39.06
N ASN A 383 143.36 -101.70 -39.90
CA ASN A 383 143.46 -101.82 -41.36
C ASN A 383 144.05 -100.61 -42.09
N LYS A 384 144.74 -99.73 -41.36
CA LYS A 384 145.62 -98.65 -41.89
C LYS A 384 146.92 -99.22 -42.52
N LYS A 385 146.84 -100.33 -43.27
CA LYS A 385 148.03 -101.13 -43.62
C LYS A 385 147.95 -102.09 -44.82
N ILE A 386 146.83 -102.17 -45.55
CA ILE A 386 146.65 -103.21 -46.60
C ILE A 386 146.82 -102.67 -48.03
N ILE A 387 146.39 -101.43 -48.33
CA ILE A 387 146.47 -100.85 -49.69
C ILE A 387 146.63 -99.31 -49.60
N ASP A 388 147.70 -98.63 -50.00
CA ASP A 388 149.13 -98.96 -50.24
C ASP A 388 149.56 -99.97 -51.33
N ASN A 389 148.66 -100.50 -52.16
CA ASN A 389 149.01 -101.42 -53.26
C ASN A 389 148.12 -101.28 -54.52
N LEU A 390 147.33 -100.21 -54.62
CA LEU A 390 146.48 -99.88 -55.77
C LEU A 390 146.29 -98.34 -55.89
N MET A 391 147.23 -97.51 -56.33
CA MET A 391 148.58 -97.69 -56.86
C MET A 391 148.74 -98.75 -57.97
N ILE A 392 147.84 -98.72 -58.94
CA ILE A 392 148.02 -98.91 -60.41
C ILE A 392 146.65 -98.59 -61.05
N GLU A 393 146.63 -98.01 -62.26
CA GLU A 393 145.49 -97.28 -62.89
C GLU A 393 145.15 -95.94 -62.18
N ASN A 394 145.94 -94.86 -62.30
CA ASN A 394 146.78 -94.34 -63.40
C ASN A 394 146.03 -93.51 -64.46
N GLU A 395 146.29 -92.19 -64.44
CA GLU A 395 146.45 -91.31 -65.61
C GLU A 395 145.45 -91.35 -66.79
N ARG A 396 144.15 -91.36 -66.51
CA ARG A 396 143.13 -90.82 -67.44
C ARG A 396 142.05 -90.07 -66.65
N SER A 397 142.02 -88.74 -66.56
CA SER A 397 142.87 -87.69 -67.15
C SER A 397 142.81 -86.47 -66.22
N ARG A 398 143.83 -85.64 -65.97
CA ARG A 398 145.18 -85.46 -66.56
C ARG A 398 145.27 -84.92 -67.99
N LEU A 399 144.19 -84.33 -68.51
CA LEU A 399 144.12 -83.60 -69.80
C LEU A 399 142.94 -82.63 -69.80
N GLN A 400 143.07 -81.48 -70.47
CA GLN A 400 142.16 -80.31 -70.43
C GLN A 400 142.03 -79.60 -69.06
N LEU A 401 142.83 -78.61 -68.66
CA LEU A 401 144.09 -78.03 -69.16
C LEU A 401 144.18 -77.79 -70.68
N ASN A 402 143.14 -77.18 -71.27
CA ASN A 402 143.17 -76.72 -72.66
C ASN A 402 142.10 -75.64 -72.96
N ASN A 403 142.07 -74.56 -72.16
CA ASN A 403 142.46 -73.21 -72.61
C ASN A 403 142.11 -72.18 -71.51
N ILE A 404 142.95 -71.22 -71.10
CA ILE A 404 143.86 -70.33 -71.84
C ILE A 404 143.11 -69.20 -72.56
N LEU A 405 143.25 -67.99 -72.01
CA LEU A 405 143.93 -66.86 -72.67
C LEU A 405 143.56 -66.47 -74.13
N TYR A 406 142.42 -66.85 -74.70
CA TYR A 406 142.02 -66.37 -76.05
C TYR A 406 140.55 -65.92 -76.25
N THR A 407 139.81 -65.61 -75.19
CA THR A 407 138.57 -64.77 -75.33
C THR A 407 138.35 -63.79 -74.18
N LEU A 408 139.48 -63.29 -73.64
CA LEU A 408 139.55 -61.95 -73.05
C LEU A 408 139.05 -60.88 -74.05
N LYS A 409 138.63 -59.73 -73.51
CA LYS A 409 138.78 -58.40 -74.14
C LYS A 409 138.29 -58.26 -75.61
N ARG A 410 137.12 -58.80 -76.00
CA ARG A 410 136.44 -58.34 -77.22
C ARG A 410 134.93 -58.64 -77.24
N TRP A 411 134.13 -57.57 -77.50
CA TRP A 411 132.66 -57.56 -77.72
C TRP A 411 131.80 -57.94 -76.48
N GLY A 412 130.71 -57.24 -76.13
CA GLY A 412 130.25 -55.91 -76.54
C GLY A 412 129.16 -55.86 -77.64
N ARG A 413 128.14 -55.01 -77.41
CA ARG A 413 126.91 -54.71 -78.19
C ARG A 413 125.67 -55.56 -77.83
N HIS A 414 124.52 -54.86 -77.71
CA HIS A 414 123.13 -55.36 -77.70
C HIS A 414 122.68 -56.19 -76.47
N PHE A 415 121.39 -56.19 -76.05
CA PHE A 415 120.18 -55.44 -76.47
C PHE A 415 119.17 -55.31 -75.28
N ARG A 416 118.11 -54.49 -75.43
CA ARG A 416 116.72 -54.55 -74.85
C ARG A 416 116.46 -55.54 -73.68
N ASN A 417 115.74 -55.29 -72.57
CA ASN A 417 114.82 -54.25 -72.08
C ASN A 417 114.46 -54.59 -70.58
N ILE A 418 113.87 -53.77 -69.69
CA ILE A 418 113.61 -52.31 -69.61
C ILE A 418 113.42 -51.84 -68.13
N THR A 419 112.27 -51.27 -67.73
CA THR A 419 111.97 -50.43 -66.53
C THR A 419 110.42 -50.44 -66.24
N ASN A 420 109.74 -49.70 -65.33
CA ASN A 420 110.04 -48.43 -64.60
C ASN A 420 109.13 -48.16 -63.33
N THR A 421 108.98 -46.88 -62.93
CA THR A 421 108.52 -46.33 -61.63
C THR A 421 107.29 -45.37 -61.71
N ARG A 422 106.74 -44.92 -60.55
CA ARG A 422 106.03 -43.60 -60.22
C ARG A 422 104.54 -43.61 -59.77
N GLY A 423 104.16 -42.56 -58.99
CA GLY A 423 102.78 -42.05 -58.72
C GLY A 423 102.26 -42.26 -57.27
N TYR A 424 101.72 -41.33 -56.43
CA TYR A 424 101.21 -39.92 -56.46
C TYR A 424 99.66 -39.71 -56.59
N ILE A 425 99.07 -38.72 -55.85
CA ILE A 425 97.67 -38.10 -55.91
C ILE A 425 96.45 -38.80 -55.16
N ILE A 426 95.51 -38.06 -54.46
CA ILE A 426 94.01 -38.28 -54.14
C ILE A 426 93.44 -37.60 -52.80
N LEU A 427 92.08 -37.38 -52.59
CA LEU A 427 91.46 -36.33 -51.69
C LEU A 427 89.94 -36.39 -51.12
N GLN A 428 89.67 -35.89 -49.86
CA GLN A 428 88.57 -34.92 -49.35
C GLN A 428 87.04 -35.24 -48.90
N LYS A 429 86.25 -34.36 -48.12
CA LYS A 429 84.70 -34.04 -48.04
C LYS A 429 83.94 -33.29 -46.77
N LEU A 430 82.57 -33.39 -46.44
CA LEU A 430 81.56 -32.35 -45.78
C LEU A 430 80.28 -32.86 -44.87
N LYS A 431 79.20 -32.21 -44.21
CA LYS A 431 78.70 -30.88 -43.53
C LYS A 431 77.11 -30.63 -43.06
N ARG A 432 76.70 -30.10 -41.82
CA ARG A 432 75.43 -29.33 -41.20
C ARG A 432 73.88 -29.87 -41.11
N ILE A 433 72.73 -29.31 -40.52
CA ILE A 433 72.13 -28.55 -39.26
C ILE A 433 70.50 -28.24 -39.32
N LEU A 434 69.49 -27.55 -38.59
CA LEU A 434 68.98 -26.57 -37.44
C LEU A 434 67.35 -26.72 -37.17
N GLU A 435 66.31 -26.01 -36.51
CA GLU A 435 65.78 -24.85 -35.57
C GLU A 435 64.15 -24.93 -35.30
N TYR A 436 63.14 -24.24 -34.60
CA TYR A 436 62.65 -23.06 -33.66
C TYR A 436 61.28 -23.37 -32.79
N ASN A 437 60.24 -22.62 -32.19
CA ASN A 437 59.46 -21.26 -32.13
C ASN A 437 58.41 -21.02 -30.87
N ASP A 438 57.50 -19.97 -30.71
CA ASP A 438 56.68 -19.49 -29.44
C ASP A 438 55.15 -18.84 -29.48
N ILE A 439 54.51 -18.16 -28.42
CA ILE A 439 52.97 -17.89 -28.08
C ILE A 439 52.43 -16.69 -27.06
N ILE A 440 51.09 -16.23 -26.93
CA ILE A 440 50.39 -15.32 -25.83
C ILE A 440 48.80 -14.85 -25.90
N LYS A 441 48.02 -14.36 -24.82
CA LYS A 441 46.66 -13.55 -24.78
C LYS A 441 46.12 -12.81 -23.43
N ASP A 442 45.04 -11.93 -23.43
CA ASP A 442 44.45 -11.07 -22.28
C ASP A 442 42.94 -10.48 -22.44
N ILE A 443 42.32 -9.76 -21.44
CA ILE A 443 41.08 -8.83 -21.37
C ILE A 443 39.61 -9.42 -21.25
N ALA A 444 38.51 -8.96 -20.55
CA ALA A 444 37.98 -7.83 -19.65
C ALA A 444 36.90 -6.81 -20.25
N ASP A 445 35.89 -6.10 -19.62
CA ASP A 445 35.10 -6.02 -18.31
C ASP A 445 33.87 -4.97 -18.31
N LYS A 446 32.73 -5.13 -17.55
CA LYS A 446 31.71 -4.13 -16.95
C LYS A 446 30.35 -4.72 -16.40
N GLU A 447 29.55 -3.96 -15.60
CA GLU A 447 28.22 -4.35 -14.97
C GLU A 447 27.02 -4.61 -15.94
N PHE A 448 26.02 -5.43 -15.53
CA PHE A 448 24.96 -5.99 -16.41
C PHE A 448 23.47 -5.68 -16.07
N ILE A 449 22.59 -5.95 -17.05
CA ILE A 449 21.19 -5.48 -17.18
C ILE A 449 20.16 -6.55 -16.71
N THR A 450 19.10 -6.15 -15.99
CA THR A 450 18.12 -7.09 -15.39
C THR A 450 16.87 -7.40 -16.20
N SER A 451 16.47 -6.59 -17.21
CA SER A 451 15.43 -6.98 -18.18
C SER A 451 15.45 -6.14 -19.46
N VAL A 452 14.94 -6.71 -20.57
CA VAL A 452 14.78 -6.01 -21.86
C VAL A 452 13.40 -6.32 -22.46
N ILE A 453 12.74 -5.30 -22.99
CA ILE A 453 11.43 -5.41 -23.67
C ILE A 453 11.64 -5.13 -25.16
N LEU A 454 11.23 -6.07 -26.01
CA LEU A 454 11.33 -5.94 -27.47
C LEU A 454 9.92 -5.95 -28.09
N LYS A 455 9.58 -4.89 -28.83
CA LYS A 455 8.41 -4.86 -29.71
C LYS A 455 8.85 -5.05 -31.15
N SER A 456 8.29 -6.06 -31.82
CA SER A 456 8.43 -6.20 -33.27
C SER A 456 7.62 -5.10 -33.97
N LYS A 457 8.09 -4.66 -35.14
CA LYS A 457 7.30 -3.85 -36.08
C LYS A 457 6.56 -4.68 -37.15
N LEU A 458 6.82 -6.00 -37.20
CA LEU A 458 6.27 -6.93 -38.19
C LEU A 458 5.15 -7.83 -37.63
N ASP A 459 4.97 -7.84 -36.31
CA ASP A 459 3.90 -8.52 -35.59
C ASP A 459 3.61 -7.72 -34.30
N LEU A 460 2.34 -7.59 -33.91
CA LEU A 460 1.92 -6.79 -32.75
C LEU A 460 2.19 -7.49 -31.40
N SER A 461 2.84 -8.65 -31.41
CA SER A 461 3.32 -9.33 -30.21
C SER A 461 4.45 -8.56 -29.51
N THR A 462 4.42 -8.56 -28.18
CA THR A 462 5.45 -7.96 -27.33
C THR A 462 6.26 -9.07 -26.68
N TYR A 463 7.58 -9.09 -26.90
CA TYR A 463 8.49 -10.07 -26.33
C TYR A 463 9.14 -9.50 -25.07
N LYS A 464 9.18 -10.30 -24.01
CA LYS A 464 9.78 -9.93 -22.72
C LYS A 464 10.83 -10.97 -22.38
N MET A 465 12.08 -10.56 -22.37
CA MET A 465 13.20 -11.41 -21.99
C MET A 465 13.47 -11.23 -20.49
N LYS A 466 13.69 -12.35 -19.81
CA LYS A 466 14.07 -12.37 -18.38
C LYS A 466 15.32 -13.22 -18.22
N PHE A 467 16.21 -12.76 -17.36
CA PHE A 467 17.34 -13.51 -16.83
C PHE A 467 16.84 -14.29 -15.60
N SER A 468 17.32 -15.51 -15.40
CA SER A 468 17.14 -16.22 -14.13
C SER A 468 17.94 -15.53 -13.02
N ASP A 469 17.69 -15.91 -11.76
CA ASP A 469 18.69 -15.71 -10.73
C ASP A 469 19.91 -16.63 -11.02
N PHE A 470 21.07 -16.33 -10.42
CA PHE A 470 22.27 -17.16 -10.62
C PHE A 470 22.06 -18.58 -10.07
N ILE A 471 22.51 -19.59 -10.84
CA ILE A 471 22.40 -20.99 -10.45
C ILE A 471 23.41 -21.27 -9.32
N PRO A 472 22.96 -21.70 -8.13
CA PRO A 472 23.86 -21.94 -7.00
C PRO A 472 24.56 -23.30 -7.09
N ASN A 473 25.62 -23.45 -6.29
CA ASN A 473 26.46 -24.65 -6.24
C ASN A 473 26.18 -25.58 -5.05
N ASP A 474 25.35 -25.15 -4.08
CA ASP A 474 25.01 -25.90 -2.87
C ASP A 474 23.75 -26.78 -3.08
N ARG A 475 22.75 -26.25 -3.80
CA ARG A 475 21.44 -26.85 -4.07
C ARG A 475 21.10 -26.85 -5.57
N TYR A 476 20.07 -27.61 -5.95
CA TYR A 476 19.54 -27.55 -7.31
C TYR A 476 18.64 -26.33 -7.50
N PHE A 477 18.73 -25.72 -8.68
CA PHE A 477 17.74 -24.80 -9.22
C PHE A 477 16.83 -25.58 -10.17
N GLU A 478 15.53 -25.61 -9.91
CA GLU A 478 14.59 -26.51 -10.61
C GLU A 478 13.56 -25.75 -11.45
N TYR A 479 13.27 -26.25 -12.64
CA TYR A 479 12.29 -25.71 -13.58
C TYR A 479 11.26 -26.77 -14.00
N GLU A 480 9.96 -26.45 -13.94
CA GLU A 480 8.89 -27.31 -14.45
C GLU A 480 8.73 -27.13 -15.97
N VAL A 481 8.83 -28.22 -16.73
CA VAL A 481 8.80 -28.26 -18.20
C VAL A 481 7.93 -29.43 -18.67
N PHE A 482 6.90 -29.14 -19.47
CA PHE A 482 6.16 -30.18 -20.18
C PHE A 482 6.91 -30.58 -21.46
N ILE A 483 7.28 -31.85 -21.58
CA ILE A 483 7.96 -32.40 -22.76
C ILE A 483 6.93 -33.10 -23.66
N ASP A 484 6.77 -32.62 -24.89
CA ASP A 484 5.90 -33.22 -25.91
C ASP A 484 6.46 -34.60 -26.34
N GLU A 485 5.59 -35.58 -26.58
CA GLU A 485 5.97 -36.94 -27.02
C GLU A 485 6.79 -36.97 -28.32
N LYS A 486 6.82 -35.87 -29.09
CA LYS A 486 7.61 -35.71 -30.32
C LYS A 486 8.81 -34.78 -30.15
N ALA A 487 9.15 -34.35 -28.93
CA ALA A 487 10.32 -33.54 -28.67
C ALA A 487 11.58 -34.41 -28.65
N GLU A 488 12.45 -34.26 -29.64
CA GLU A 488 13.73 -34.98 -29.67
C GLU A 488 14.84 -34.23 -28.92
N VAL A 489 14.79 -32.89 -28.87
CA VAL A 489 15.86 -32.05 -28.29
C VAL A 489 15.27 -30.81 -27.61
N LEU A 490 15.57 -30.63 -26.32
CA LEU A 490 15.35 -29.36 -25.60
C LEU A 490 16.54 -28.42 -25.80
N LYS A 491 16.30 -27.10 -25.79
CA LYS A 491 17.33 -26.09 -25.98
C LYS A 491 17.20 -24.94 -24.98
N PHE A 492 18.33 -24.53 -24.42
CA PHE A 492 18.44 -23.48 -23.40
C PHE A 492 19.53 -22.52 -23.82
N TYR A 493 19.31 -21.21 -23.71
CA TYR A 493 20.39 -20.23 -23.84
C TYR A 493 20.97 -19.98 -22.44
N ILE A 494 22.25 -20.26 -22.28
CA ILE A 494 22.96 -20.13 -21.00
C ILE A 494 24.00 -19.01 -21.14
N LEU A 495 24.01 -18.13 -20.14
CA LEU A 495 24.98 -17.06 -19.96
C LEU A 495 25.95 -17.48 -18.86
N ASN A 496 27.24 -17.38 -19.14
CA ASN A 496 28.30 -18.07 -18.41
C ASN A 496 29.57 -17.22 -18.42
N PHE A 497 29.87 -16.57 -17.29
CA PHE A 497 30.85 -15.48 -17.23
C PHE A 497 32.32 -15.95 -17.11
N VAL A 498 32.55 -17.23 -16.86
CA VAL A 498 33.86 -17.91 -16.79
C VAL A 498 33.72 -19.38 -17.20
N GLN A 499 34.81 -20.07 -17.56
CA GLN A 499 34.76 -21.48 -17.95
C GLN A 499 34.28 -22.37 -16.79
N SER A 500 33.01 -22.77 -16.83
CA SER A 500 32.27 -23.34 -15.69
C SER A 500 31.71 -24.72 -16.02
N ARG A 501 31.28 -25.49 -15.01
CA ARG A 501 30.73 -26.83 -15.19
C ARG A 501 29.35 -26.95 -14.56
N LEU A 502 28.35 -26.98 -15.44
CA LEU A 502 26.95 -27.07 -15.07
C LEU A 502 26.51 -28.53 -15.03
N PHE A 503 26.16 -29.03 -13.86
CA PHE A 503 25.45 -30.29 -13.73
C PHE A 503 23.99 -30.07 -14.14
N VAL A 504 23.48 -30.92 -15.03
CA VAL A 504 22.09 -30.88 -15.51
C VAL A 504 21.44 -32.25 -15.34
N GLU A 505 20.26 -32.25 -14.74
CA GLU A 505 19.42 -33.42 -14.49
C GLU A 505 18.01 -33.18 -15.07
N ILE A 506 17.39 -34.23 -15.60
CA ILE A 506 15.96 -34.24 -15.95
C ILE A 506 15.30 -35.35 -15.13
N VAL A 507 14.24 -34.98 -14.42
CA VAL A 507 13.38 -35.87 -13.64
C VAL A 507 12.01 -35.92 -14.30
N ASN A 508 11.49 -37.12 -14.53
CA ASN A 508 10.18 -37.38 -15.10
C ASN A 508 9.51 -38.48 -14.29
N ASN A 509 8.25 -38.28 -13.87
CA ASN A 509 7.52 -39.20 -12.99
C ASN A 509 8.36 -39.67 -11.77
N ASP A 510 8.92 -38.69 -11.04
CA ASP A 510 9.79 -38.86 -9.85
C ASP A 510 11.03 -39.75 -10.05
N ARG A 511 11.46 -39.95 -11.30
CA ARG A 511 12.70 -40.67 -11.64
C ARG A 511 13.65 -39.82 -12.46
N ILE A 512 14.93 -39.91 -12.12
CA ILE A 512 16.02 -39.31 -12.89
C ILE A 512 16.13 -40.07 -14.22
N VAL A 513 15.84 -39.38 -15.33
CA VAL A 513 15.85 -39.94 -16.70
C VAL A 513 17.02 -39.42 -17.55
N TYR A 514 17.64 -38.31 -17.13
CA TYR A 514 18.87 -37.78 -17.73
C TYR A 514 19.74 -37.13 -16.65
N GLN A 515 21.05 -37.34 -16.70
CA GLN A 515 22.06 -36.61 -15.93
C GLN A 515 23.30 -36.41 -16.80
N ASN A 516 23.88 -35.20 -16.79
CA ASN A 516 25.14 -34.93 -17.46
C ASN A 516 25.86 -33.71 -16.84
N ILE A 517 27.18 -33.62 -17.02
CA ILE A 517 27.97 -32.42 -16.71
C ILE A 517 28.32 -31.73 -18.02
N LEU A 518 27.79 -30.53 -18.20
CA LEU A 518 28.09 -29.68 -19.35
C LEU A 518 29.21 -28.72 -18.98
N GLN A 519 30.35 -28.86 -19.64
CA GLN A 519 31.42 -27.86 -19.58
C GLN A 519 31.03 -26.71 -20.52
N LEU A 520 30.96 -25.50 -19.95
CA LEU A 520 30.55 -24.29 -20.66
C LEU A 520 31.75 -23.35 -20.78
N ASP A 521 32.21 -23.14 -22.00
CA ASP A 521 33.40 -22.34 -22.29
C ASP A 521 33.07 -20.86 -22.54
N ASN A 522 31.85 -20.57 -23.02
CA ASN A 522 31.30 -19.23 -23.32
C ASN A 522 29.75 -19.28 -23.26
N ASP A 523 29.10 -18.11 -23.31
CA ASP A 523 27.66 -17.96 -23.57
C ASP A 523 27.18 -18.75 -24.82
N GLY A 524 26.02 -19.41 -24.75
CA GLY A 524 25.50 -20.11 -25.93
C GLY A 524 24.24 -20.95 -25.75
N VAL A 525 23.78 -21.55 -26.85
CA VAL A 525 22.63 -22.47 -26.86
C VAL A 525 23.08 -23.90 -26.54
N VAL A 526 22.86 -24.32 -25.30
CA VAL A 526 22.91 -25.74 -24.92
C VAL A 526 21.74 -26.47 -25.56
N SER A 527 21.99 -27.69 -26.05
CA SER A 527 20.98 -28.59 -26.61
C SER A 527 21.08 -29.96 -25.94
N ILE A 528 19.98 -30.47 -25.37
CA ILE A 528 19.91 -31.75 -24.67
C ILE A 528 18.93 -32.65 -25.41
N ASN A 529 19.38 -33.82 -25.86
CA ASN A 529 18.51 -34.83 -26.48
C ASN A 529 17.63 -35.46 -25.38
N VAL A 530 16.32 -35.52 -25.63
CA VAL A 530 15.29 -36.05 -24.72
C VAL A 530 14.38 -37.09 -25.41
N GLN A 531 14.83 -37.69 -26.52
CA GLN A 531 14.11 -38.74 -27.22
C GLN A 531 13.63 -39.83 -26.24
N ASN A 532 12.33 -40.12 -26.27
CA ASN A 532 11.60 -41.05 -25.38
C ASN A 532 11.32 -40.54 -23.94
N ILE A 533 11.47 -39.25 -23.64
CA ILE A 533 10.95 -38.61 -22.42
C ILE A 533 9.72 -37.78 -22.80
N SER A 534 8.61 -37.90 -22.06
CA SER A 534 7.39 -37.12 -22.30
C SER A 534 6.56 -36.84 -21.04
N GLY A 535 5.70 -35.83 -21.11
CA GLY A 535 4.86 -35.37 -20.00
C GLY A 535 5.51 -34.30 -19.13
N ASP A 536 4.84 -33.95 -18.02
CA ASP A 536 5.35 -33.01 -17.03
C ASP A 536 6.66 -33.54 -16.40
N SER A 537 7.70 -32.71 -16.45
CA SER A 537 9.07 -33.06 -16.07
C SER A 537 9.72 -31.89 -15.33
N PHE A 538 10.72 -32.16 -14.51
CA PHE A 538 11.56 -31.14 -13.87
C PHE A 538 12.96 -31.17 -14.47
N ILE A 539 13.52 -30.00 -14.77
CA ILE A 539 14.89 -29.84 -15.23
C ILE A 539 15.66 -29.10 -14.14
N ARG A 540 16.72 -29.72 -13.66
CA ARG A 540 17.46 -29.31 -12.48
C ARG A 540 18.88 -28.95 -12.87
N PHE A 541 19.30 -27.76 -12.47
CA PHE A 541 20.62 -27.23 -12.74
C PHE A 541 21.36 -26.99 -11.43
N LYS A 542 22.66 -27.29 -11.40
CA LYS A 542 23.53 -27.00 -10.26
C LYS A 542 24.94 -26.75 -10.74
N THR A 543 25.58 -25.68 -10.27
CA THR A 543 27.00 -25.43 -10.58
C THR A 543 27.90 -26.27 -9.68
N LEU A 544 29.11 -26.61 -10.15
CA LEU A 544 29.97 -27.56 -9.43
C LEU A 544 31.08 -26.90 -8.59
N ASN A 545 31.32 -25.60 -8.75
CA ASN A 545 32.24 -24.82 -7.92
C ASN A 545 31.55 -23.53 -7.41
N GLU A 546 32.06 -22.91 -6.35
CA GLU A 546 31.51 -21.66 -5.77
C GLU A 546 31.73 -20.41 -6.66
N GLU A 547 32.67 -20.47 -7.61
CA GLU A 547 33.03 -19.36 -8.51
C GLU A 547 32.34 -19.44 -9.89
N ASP A 548 31.54 -20.49 -10.15
CA ASP A 548 30.83 -20.72 -11.42
C ASP A 548 29.60 -19.81 -11.55
N ILE A 549 29.75 -18.62 -12.13
CA ILE A 549 28.66 -17.65 -12.34
C ILE A 549 27.87 -17.98 -13.62
N ILE A 550 26.74 -18.67 -13.46
CA ILE A 550 25.84 -19.07 -14.56
C ILE A 550 24.40 -18.54 -14.37
N CYS A 551 23.79 -18.08 -15.47
CA CYS A 551 22.40 -17.64 -15.58
C CYS A 551 21.72 -18.26 -16.82
N VAL A 552 20.43 -18.59 -16.74
CA VAL A 552 19.61 -19.04 -17.89
C VAL A 552 18.81 -17.86 -18.45
N LEU A 553 18.71 -17.76 -19.78
CA LEU A 553 17.98 -16.69 -20.46
C LEU A 553 16.66 -17.20 -21.05
N GLU A 554 15.54 -16.69 -20.54
CA GLU A 554 14.18 -17.15 -20.89
C GLU A 554 13.59 -16.41 -22.11
N TRP A 555 13.05 -17.17 -23.06
CA TRP A 555 12.27 -16.67 -24.21
C TRP A 555 10.83 -17.19 -24.17
N TYR A 556 9.86 -16.28 -24.01
CA TYR A 556 8.43 -16.61 -24.01
C TYR A 556 7.81 -16.48 -25.40
N LYS A 557 7.12 -17.53 -25.85
CA LYS A 557 6.09 -17.45 -26.89
C LYS A 557 4.90 -18.31 -26.47
N ARG A 558 3.68 -17.95 -26.87
CA ARG A 558 2.48 -18.76 -26.53
C ARG A 558 2.51 -20.07 -27.34
N LYS A 559 2.26 -21.19 -26.65
CA LYS A 559 2.50 -22.61 -27.03
C LYS A 559 3.95 -23.05 -26.77
N SER A 560 4.08 -24.28 -26.22
CA SER A 560 5.26 -24.82 -25.51
C SER A 560 5.56 -24.05 -24.21
N LEU A 561 5.21 -24.64 -23.06
CA LEU A 561 5.28 -23.97 -21.75
C LEU A 561 6.45 -24.49 -20.90
N LEU A 562 7.36 -23.57 -20.56
CA LEU A 562 7.81 -23.44 -19.17
C LEU A 562 6.66 -22.79 -18.37
N LYS A 563 6.38 -23.28 -17.16
CA LYS A 563 5.48 -22.61 -16.20
C LYS A 563 6.30 -21.96 -15.10
N PHE A 564 5.87 -20.78 -14.67
CA PHE A 564 6.41 -20.11 -13.48
C PHE A 564 5.27 -19.50 -12.67
N PHE A 565 5.41 -19.56 -11.35
CA PHE A 565 4.57 -18.81 -10.42
C PHE A 565 5.15 -17.41 -10.16
N LYS A 566 4.28 -16.48 -9.73
CA LYS A 566 4.67 -15.20 -9.13
C LYS A 566 3.69 -14.91 -8.00
N GLU A 567 4.24 -14.58 -6.82
CA GLU A 567 3.57 -14.49 -5.51
C GLU A 567 2.96 -15.82 -4.96
N ASP A 568 3.08 -15.98 -3.64
CA ASP A 568 2.34 -16.88 -2.73
C ASP A 568 2.23 -18.40 -3.01
N ILE A 569 3.37 -19.10 -3.07
CA ILE A 569 3.46 -20.51 -2.61
C ILE A 569 4.62 -20.66 -1.61
N LYS A 570 4.41 -21.46 -0.56
CA LYS A 570 5.40 -21.74 0.50
C LYS A 570 6.56 -22.57 -0.05
N LEU A 571 7.79 -22.17 0.25
CA LEU A 571 8.90 -23.14 0.34
C LEU A 571 8.64 -24.05 1.54
N VAL A 572 8.35 -25.33 1.26
CA VAL A 572 8.43 -26.41 2.24
C VAL A 572 9.90 -26.85 2.29
N TYR A 573 10.51 -26.76 3.46
CA TYR A 573 11.84 -27.29 3.71
C TYR A 573 11.77 -28.81 3.90
N TYR A 574 12.77 -29.51 3.39
CA TYR A 574 13.23 -30.82 3.82
C TYR A 574 14.70 -30.69 4.22
#